data_AF-A0A965I9F8-F1
#
_entry.id   AF-A0A965I9F8-F1
#
_cell.length_a   1.000
_cell.length_b   1.000
_cell.length_c   1.000
_cell.angle_alpha   90.00
_cell.angle_beta   90.00
_cell.angle_gamma   90.00
#
_symmetry.space_group_name_H-M   'P 1'
#
loop_
_entity.id
_entity.type
_entity.pdbx_description
1 polymer ?
#
loop_
_entity_poly.entity_id
_entity_poly.type
_entity_poly.pdbx_seq_one_letter_code
_entity_poly.pdbx_strand_id
1 'polypeptide(L)'
;MRVGDIATGRSGDKGDILDLSLVAKDKASYELLHKHLTPEYVEKMVYPALKSKVQRYEVPGLNALKFVFPTALPGGVYASMHAGLHWQKAAIWFLLDHEFNPQ
;
A
#
# COMPACT_ATOMS: atom_id res chain seq x y z
N MET A 1 13.96 -10.65 -0.91
CA MET A 1 13.76 -9.68 -2.02
C MET A 1 12.82 -8.61 -1.50
N ARG A 2 13.08 -7.34 -1.78
CA ARG A 2 12.20 -6.25 -1.37
C ARG A 2 11.13 -6.01 -2.43
N VAL A 3 9.94 -5.56 -2.02
CA VAL A 3 8.90 -5.14 -2.96
C VAL A 3 9.43 -4.03 -3.89
N GLY A 4 10.23 -3.10 -3.35
CA GLY A 4 10.86 -2.03 -4.12
C GLY A 4 11.89 -2.50 -5.16
N ASP A 5 12.40 -3.73 -5.05
CA ASP A 5 13.29 -4.30 -6.07
C ASP A 5 12.52 -4.67 -7.34
N ILE A 6 11.20 -4.90 -7.25
CA ILE A 6 10.36 -5.41 -8.35
C ILE A 6 9.11 -4.56 -8.64
N ALA A 7 8.89 -3.48 -7.89
CA ALA A 7 7.74 -2.59 -8.07
C ALA A 7 8.10 -1.13 -7.76
N THR A 8 7.33 -0.22 -8.36
CA THR A 8 7.31 1.19 -7.98
C THR A 8 6.01 1.50 -7.25
N GLY A 9 6.11 2.28 -6.17
CA GLY A 9 4.98 2.64 -5.33
C GLY A 9 4.56 4.10 -5.47
N ARG A 10 3.26 4.36 -5.39
CA ARG A 10 2.70 5.69 -5.23
C ARG A 10 1.69 5.69 -4.09
N SER A 11 1.63 6.79 -3.37
CA SER A 11 0.64 7.04 -2.33
C SER A 11 -0.23 8.23 -2.69
N GLY A 12 -1.52 8.15 -2.39
CA GLY A 12 -2.48 9.23 -2.50
C GLY A 12 -3.41 9.26 -1.30
N ASP A 13 -4.15 10.34 -1.18
CA ASP A 13 -5.24 10.46 -0.23
C ASP A 13 -6.43 11.17 -0.88
N LYS A 14 -7.62 10.87 -0.37
CA LYS A 14 -8.86 11.54 -0.76
C LYS A 14 -9.75 11.67 0.46
N GLY A 15 -9.63 12.80 1.15
CA GLY A 15 -10.33 13.00 2.43
C GLY A 15 -9.78 12.01 3.45
N ASP A 16 -10.64 11.20 4.05
CA ASP A 16 -10.25 10.20 5.06
C ASP A 16 -9.68 8.89 4.50
N ILE A 17 -9.69 8.77 3.17
CA ILE A 17 -9.21 7.61 2.44
C ILE A 17 -7.71 7.76 2.15
N LEU A 18 -6.93 6.73 2.48
CA LEU A 18 -5.58 6.54 1.96
C LEU A 18 -5.62 5.53 0.80
N ASP A 19 -4.87 5.80 -0.26
CA ASP A 19 -4.63 4.83 -1.32
C ASP A 19 -3.15 4.62 -1.61
N LEU A 20 -2.75 3.35 -1.73
CA LEU A 20 -1.38 2.92 -2.01
C LEU A 20 -1.42 2.06 -3.27
N SER A 21 -0.68 2.45 -4.29
CA SER A 21 -0.63 1.75 -5.57
C SER A 21 0.79 1.24 -5.83
N LEU A 22 0.90 -0.04 -6.16
CA LEU A 22 2.14 -0.68 -6.61
C LEU A 22 1.99 -1.03 -8.09
N VAL A 23 3.01 -0.69 -8.88
CA VAL A 23 3.13 -1.08 -10.28
C VAL A 23 4.37 -1.94 -10.41
N ALA A 24 4.18 -3.22 -10.76
CA ALA A 24 5.28 -4.17 -10.91
C ALA A 24 6.08 -3.87 -12.19
N LYS A 25 7.37 -4.21 -12.19
CA LYS A 25 8.26 -4.02 -13.34
C LYS A 25 7.85 -4.87 -14.55
N ASP A 26 7.35 -6.07 -14.30
CA ASP A 26 6.91 -7.03 -15.31
C ASP A 26 5.79 -7.96 -14.77
N LYS A 27 5.32 -8.87 -15.62
CA LYS A 27 4.23 -9.80 -15.29
C LYS A 27 4.62 -10.82 -14.21
N ALA A 28 5.86 -11.31 -14.22
CA ALA A 28 6.32 -12.28 -13.21
C ALA A 28 6.37 -11.63 -11.82
N SER A 29 6.86 -10.39 -11.76
CA SER A 29 6.85 -9.55 -10.57
C SER A 29 5.42 -9.30 -10.08
N TYR A 30 4.49 -9.02 -11.00
CA TYR A 30 3.07 -8.85 -10.65
C TYR A 30 2.47 -10.11 -10.02
N GLU A 31 2.71 -11.30 -10.61
CA GLU A 31 2.20 -12.56 -10.09
C GLU A 31 2.74 -12.86 -8.67
N LEU A 32 4.03 -12.57 -8.43
CA LEU A 32 4.62 -12.67 -7.08
C LEU A 32 3.92 -11.72 -6.11
N LEU A 33 3.79 -10.43 -6.45
CA LEU A 33 3.15 -9.44 -5.59
C LEU A 33 1.69 -9.77 -5.34
N HIS A 34 0.97 -10.26 -6.35
CA HIS A 34 -0.43 -10.67 -6.24
C HIS A 34 -0.63 -11.82 -5.25
N LYS A 35 0.27 -12.81 -5.29
CA LYS A 35 0.28 -13.96 -4.36
C LYS A 35 0.60 -13.54 -2.93
N HIS A 36 1.59 -12.68 -2.73
CA HIS A 36 2.11 -12.35 -1.40
C HIS A 36 1.41 -11.17 -0.72
N LEU A 37 1.04 -10.12 -1.47
CA LEU A 37 0.41 -8.91 -0.94
C LEU A 37 -1.12 -9.04 -0.95
N THR A 38 -1.63 -9.93 -0.08
CA THR A 38 -3.08 -10.04 0.15
C THR A 38 -3.59 -8.83 0.96
N PRO A 39 -4.90 -8.52 0.90
CA PRO A 39 -5.47 -7.46 1.74
C PRO A 39 -5.14 -7.62 3.23
N GLU A 40 -5.21 -8.84 3.76
CA GLU A 40 -4.96 -9.15 5.17
C GLU A 40 -3.49 -8.99 5.53
N TYR A 41 -2.60 -9.33 4.60
CA TYR A 41 -1.16 -9.15 4.77
C TYR A 41 -0.81 -7.66 4.85
N VAL A 42 -1.34 -6.88 3.91
CA VAL A 42 -1.16 -5.43 3.87
C VAL A 42 -1.80 -4.76 5.08
N GLU A 43 -2.98 -5.21 5.49
CA GLU A 43 -3.64 -4.75 6.71
C GLU A 43 -2.71 -4.92 7.90
N LYS A 44 -2.21 -6.14 8.16
CA LYS A 44 -1.31 -6.41 9.30
C LYS A 44 -0.06 -5.55 9.31
N MET A 45 0.53 -5.27 8.15
CA MET A 45 1.74 -4.45 8.06
C MET A 45 1.50 -3.00 8.50
N VAL A 46 0.34 -2.43 8.15
CA VAL A 46 0.05 -1.01 8.41
C VAL A 46 -0.94 -0.79 9.57
N TYR A 47 -1.55 -1.85 10.09
CA TYR A 47 -2.54 -1.84 11.18
C TYR A 47 -2.11 -1.08 12.43
N PRO A 48 -0.84 -1.18 12.91
CA PRO A 48 -0.41 -0.46 14.11
C PRO A 48 -0.63 1.05 14.01
N ALA A 49 -0.59 1.59 12.79
CA ALA A 49 -0.79 3.00 12.52
C ALA A 49 -2.14 3.32 11.89
N LEU A 50 -2.69 2.41 11.08
CA LEU A 50 -3.92 2.59 10.31
C LEU A 50 -4.95 1.55 10.74
N LYS A 51 -5.84 1.93 11.65
CA LYS A 51 -6.96 1.10 12.13
C LYS A 51 -8.10 1.04 11.10
N SER A 52 -7.78 0.63 9.87
CA SER A 52 -8.67 0.66 8.72
C SER A 52 -8.59 -0.65 7.95
N LYS A 53 -9.76 -1.19 7.56
CA LYS A 53 -9.83 -2.38 6.70
C LYS A 53 -9.29 -2.06 5.31
N VAL A 54 -8.52 -2.98 4.76
CA VAL A 54 -7.88 -2.81 3.45
C VAL A 54 -8.74 -3.42 2.35
N GLN A 55 -8.95 -2.65 1.28
CA GLN A 55 -9.52 -3.14 0.04
C GLN A 55 -8.43 -3.21 -1.03
N ARG A 56 -8.25 -4.39 -1.65
CA ARG A 56 -7.32 -4.57 -2.78
C ARG A 56 -8.07 -4.55 -4.10
N TYR A 57 -7.57 -3.76 -5.03
CA TYR A 57 -8.01 -3.73 -6.42
C TYR A 57 -6.86 -4.19 -7.31
N GLU A 58 -7.18 -5.05 -8.26
CA GLU A 58 -6.22 -5.66 -9.17
C GLU A 58 -6.38 -5.06 -10.55
N VAL A 59 -5.29 -4.60 -11.14
CA VAL A 59 -5.26 -4.03 -12.49
C VAL A 59 -4.21 -4.78 -13.31
N PRO A 60 -4.50 -6.04 -13.70
CA PRO A 60 -3.52 -6.92 -14.33
C PRO A 60 -3.00 -6.35 -15.66
N GLY A 61 -3.81 -5.59 -16.40
CA GLY A 61 -3.38 -4.92 -17.63
C GLY A 61 -2.28 -3.88 -17.44
N LEU A 62 -2.07 -3.39 -16.21
CA LEU A 62 -0.99 -2.47 -15.84
C LEU A 62 0.04 -3.11 -14.90
N ASN A 63 -0.04 -4.42 -14.65
CA ASN A 63 0.76 -5.10 -13.63
C ASN A 63 0.66 -4.40 -12.26
N ALA A 64 -0.53 -3.91 -11.89
CA ALA A 64 -0.69 -3.03 -10.74
C ALA A 64 -1.66 -3.57 -9.68
N LEU A 65 -1.33 -3.30 -8.41
CA LEU A 65 -2.15 -3.58 -7.25
C LEU A 65 -2.42 -2.27 -6.52
N LYS A 66 -3.68 -1.98 -6.21
CA LYS A 66 -4.09 -0.80 -5.44
C LYS A 66 -4.73 -1.22 -4.13
N PHE A 67 -4.26 -0.65 -3.03
CA PHE A 67 -4.76 -0.85 -1.69
C PHE A 67 -5.43 0.43 -1.22
N VAL A 68 -6.68 0.34 -0.78
CA VAL A 68 -7.48 1.48 -0.33
C VAL A 68 -7.89 1.26 1.12
N PHE A 69 -7.72 2.30 1.92
CA PHE A 69 -7.97 2.33 3.36
C PHE A 69 -9.00 3.42 3.65
N PRO A 70 -10.31 3.10 3.72
CA PRO A 70 -11.38 4.09 3.73
C PRO A 70 -11.40 5.04 4.94
N THR A 71 -10.82 4.65 6.08
CA THR A 71 -10.83 5.46 7.32
C THR A 71 -9.43 5.59 7.93
N ALA A 72 -8.40 5.58 7.09
CA ALA A 72 -7.01 5.63 7.55
C ALA A 72 -6.59 7.02 8.05
N LEU A 73 -7.23 8.08 7.57
CA LEU A 73 -6.82 9.46 7.83
C LEU A 73 -7.99 10.24 8.45
N PRO A 74 -8.12 10.35 9.78
CA PRO A 74 -9.25 11.07 10.38
C PRO A 74 -9.25 12.54 9.94
N GLY A 75 -10.14 12.90 9.01
CA GLY A 75 -10.25 14.24 8.41
C GLY A 75 -9.27 14.52 7.26
N GLY A 76 -8.49 13.53 6.83
CA GLY A 76 -7.48 13.66 5.78
C GLY A 76 -6.17 14.32 6.22
N VAL A 77 -5.23 14.46 5.26
CA VAL A 77 -3.86 14.98 5.54
C VAL A 77 -3.90 16.33 6.25
N TYR A 78 -4.82 17.21 5.81
CA TYR A 78 -4.85 18.62 6.22
C TYR A 78 -5.69 18.89 7.48
N ALA A 79 -6.50 17.94 7.96
CA ALA A 79 -7.33 18.12 9.14
C ALA A 79 -6.95 17.22 10.33
N SER A 80 -5.95 16.34 10.16
CA SER A 80 -5.46 15.49 11.24
C SER A 80 -4.52 16.25 12.18
N MET A 81 -4.79 16.22 13.49
CA MET A 81 -3.90 16.74 14.53
C MET A 81 -2.78 15.75 14.92
N HIS A 82 -2.68 14.59 14.28
CA HIS A 82 -1.57 13.67 14.52
C HIS A 82 -0.28 14.23 13.94
N ALA A 83 0.77 14.32 14.77
CA ALA A 83 2.11 14.64 14.32
C ALA A 83 2.58 13.59 13.29
N GLY A 84 2.89 14.04 12.07
CA GLY A 84 3.25 13.15 10.95
C GLY A 84 2.42 13.39 9.68
N LEU A 85 2.35 14.65 9.23
CA LEU A 85 1.57 15.18 8.09
C LEU A 85 1.75 14.46 6.73
N HIS A 86 2.52 13.38 6.63
CA HIS A 86 2.75 12.63 5.40
C HIS A 86 2.77 11.11 5.63
N TRP A 87 1.86 10.60 6.46
CA TRP A 87 1.76 9.15 6.70
C TRP A 87 1.60 8.34 5.40
N GLN A 88 1.04 8.93 4.34
CA GLN A 88 0.92 8.28 3.03
C GLN A 88 2.28 7.92 2.43
N LYS A 89 3.26 8.81 2.56
CA LYS A 89 4.63 8.60 2.07
C LYS A 89 5.34 7.52 2.88
N ALA A 90 5.17 7.53 4.20
CA ALA A 90 5.68 6.48 5.07
C ALA A 90 5.03 5.12 4.76
N ALA A 91 3.72 5.08 4.56
CA ALA A 91 2.98 3.86 4.28
C ALA A 91 3.41 3.19 2.96
N ILE A 92 3.60 3.96 1.88
CA ILE A 92 4.12 3.38 0.64
C ILE A 92 5.58 2.96 0.79
N TRP A 93 6.38 3.69 1.56
CA TRP A 93 7.76 3.30 1.83
C TRP A 93 7.83 1.98 2.61
N PHE A 94 6.98 1.78 3.63
CA PHE A 94 6.90 0.51 4.36
C PHE A 94 6.54 -0.66 3.43
N LEU A 95 5.62 -0.45 2.49
CA LEU A 95 5.32 -1.47 1.48
C LEU A 95 6.51 -1.75 0.57
N LEU A 96 7.26 -0.74 0.15
CA LEU A 96 8.41 -0.90 -0.74
C LEU A 96 9.63 -1.50 -0.04
N ASP A 97 9.89 -1.15 1.22
CA ASP A 97 11.00 -1.67 2.03
C ASP A 97 10.72 -3.10 2.54
N HIS A 98 9.47 -3.55 2.44
CA HIS A 98 9.06 -4.86 2.91
C HIS A 98 9.75 -6.00 2.15
N GLU A 99 10.30 -6.95 2.92
CA GLU A 99 10.94 -8.14 2.40
C GLU A 99 9.98 -9.33 2.39
N PHE A 100 9.87 -9.99 1.24
CA PHE A 100 9.14 -11.23 1.11
C PHE A 100 10.06 -12.31 0.53
N ASN A 101 9.74 -13.57 0.85
CA ASN A 101 10.46 -14.73 0.37
C ASN A 101 9.69 -15.38 -0.79
N PRO A 102 10.24 -15.41 -2.01
CA PRO A 102 9.55 -15.94 -3.19
C PRO A 102 9.51 -17.48 -3.26
N GLN A 103 9.68 -18.19 -2.13
CA GLN A 103 9.61 -19.66 -2.07
C GLN A 103 8.24 -20.22 -2.48
#